data_AF-A0A7V6TMF1-F1
#
_entry.id   AF-A0A7V6TMF1-F1
#
_cell.length_a   1.000
_cell.length_b   1.000
_cell.length_c   1.000
_cell.angle_alpha   90.00
_cell.angle_beta   90.00
_cell.angle_gamma   90.00
#
_symmetry.space_group_name_H-M   'P 1'
#
loop_
_entity.id
_entity.type
_entity.pdbx_description
1 polymer ?
#
loop_
_entity_poly.entity_id
_entity_poly.type
_entity_poly.pdbx_seq_one_letter_code
_entity_poly.pdbx_strand_id
1 'polypeptide(L)'
;MRKYIKRLILLTMIIVSILSLNLLTYADDEQFFIVIDGVPVEFDSVMGYPILTETERTLVPIRIIAENMGYTVDWNQSKNRLI
;
A
#
# COMPACT_ATOMS: atom_id res chain seq x y z
N MET A 1 4.02 35.47 -43.61
CA MET A 1 3.35 35.52 -42.28
C MET A 1 2.45 34.31 -41.99
N ARG A 2 1.50 33.93 -42.86
CA ARG A 2 0.62 32.74 -42.66
C ARG A 2 1.34 31.41 -42.39
N LYS A 3 2.51 31.15 -42.99
CA LYS A 3 3.31 29.92 -42.76
C LYS A 3 3.88 29.83 -41.34
N TYR A 4 4.28 30.96 -40.75
CA TYR A 4 4.83 31.02 -39.39
C TYR A 4 3.73 30.91 -38.33
N ILE A 5 2.55 31.50 -38.60
CA ILE A 5 1.36 31.37 -37.74
C ILE A 5 0.88 29.92 -37.65
N LYS A 6 0.82 29.20 -38.78
CA LYS A 6 0.46 27.77 -38.78
C LYS A 6 1.44 26.91 -37.98
N ARG A 7 2.76 27.20 -38.08
CA ARG A 7 3.79 26.52 -37.30
C ARG A 7 3.68 26.82 -35.80
N LEU A 8 3.34 28.06 -35.44
CA LEU A 8 3.11 28.48 -34.05
C LEU A 8 1.87 27.80 -33.45
N ILE A 9 0.77 27.71 -34.21
CA ILE A 9 -0.44 26.97 -33.79
C ILE A 9 -0.12 25.48 -33.61
N LEU A 10 0.68 24.89 -34.49
CA LEU A 10 1.08 23.48 -34.39
C LEU A 10 1.95 23.22 -33.14
N LEU A 11 2.89 24.13 -32.84
CA LEU A 11 3.72 24.06 -31.64
C LEU A 11 2.90 24.18 -30.35
N THR A 12 1.93 25.10 -30.31
CA THR A 12 1.05 25.25 -29.13
C THR A 12 0.16 24.04 -28.91
N MET A 13 -0.38 23.43 -29.98
CA MET A 13 -1.12 22.17 -29.91
C MET A 13 -0.27 21.02 -29.35
N ILE A 14 0.99 20.91 -29.77
CA ILE A 14 1.91 19.88 -29.27
C ILE A 14 2.21 20.10 -27.78
N ILE A 15 2.42 21.36 -27.36
CA ILE A 15 2.67 21.69 -25.95
C ILE A 15 1.44 21.36 -25.08
N VAL A 16 0.23 21.67 -25.54
CA VAL A 16 -1.02 21.33 -24.83
C VAL A 16 -1.21 19.81 -24.72
N SER A 17 -0.87 19.07 -25.77
CA SER A 17 -0.89 17.60 -25.75
C SER A 17 0.08 17.03 -24.73
N ILE A 18 1.31 17.57 -24.65
CA ILE A 18 2.33 17.13 -23.68
C ILE A 18 1.93 17.50 -22.24
N LEU A 19 1.35 18.68 -22.01
CA LEU A 19 0.84 19.07 -20.69
C LEU A 19 -0.33 18.20 -20.21
N SER A 20 -1.06 17.58 -21.14
CA SER A 20 -2.16 16.66 -20.80
C SER A 20 -1.68 15.28 -20.35
N LEU A 21 -0.40 14.96 -20.54
CA LEU A 21 0.23 13.69 -20.13
C LEU A 21 0.64 13.68 -18.65
N ASN A 22 -0.23 14.12 -17.73
CA ASN A 22 0.01 13.92 -16.30
C ASN A 22 -0.31 12.45 -15.96
N LEU A 23 0.71 11.59 -16.01
CA LEU A 23 0.67 10.15 -15.70
C LEU A 23 1.20 9.84 -14.29
N LEU A 24 1.03 10.75 -13.33
CA LEU A 24 1.38 10.46 -11.94
C LEU A 24 0.20 9.78 -11.26
N THR A 25 -0.01 8.50 -11.58
CA THR A 25 -0.84 7.63 -10.74
C THR A 25 0.02 7.23 -9.54
N TYR A 26 -0.27 7.77 -8.37
CA TYR A 26 0.27 7.25 -7.12
C TYR A 26 -0.53 6.00 -6.76
N ALA A 27 0.16 4.88 -6.54
CA ALA A 27 -0.46 3.73 -5.90
C ALA A 27 -0.73 4.14 -4.45
N ASP A 28 -2.00 4.10 -4.05
CA ASP A 28 -2.38 4.26 -2.65
C ASP A 28 -1.86 3.06 -1.86
N ASP A 29 -1.24 3.29 -0.72
CA ASP A 29 -0.71 2.21 0.12
C ASP A 29 -1.91 1.40 0.61
N GLU A 30 -1.97 0.10 0.33
CA GLU A 30 -3.08 -0.74 0.77
C GLU A 30 -3.10 -0.81 2.30
N GLN A 31 -3.88 0.07 2.92
CA GLN A 31 -4.01 0.10 4.37
C GLN A 31 -5.04 -0.94 4.83
N PHE A 32 -4.55 -2.07 5.33
CA PHE A 32 -5.40 -3.09 5.95
C PHE A 32 -5.95 -2.60 7.30
N PHE A 33 -7.27 -2.67 7.47
CA PHE A 33 -7.93 -2.36 8.74
C PHE A 33 -8.52 -3.64 9.34
N ILE A 34 -8.03 -4.03 10.52
CA ILE A 34 -8.50 -5.21 11.27
C ILE A 34 -9.02 -4.74 12.62
N VAL A 35 -10.18 -5.27 13.03
CA VAL A 35 -10.81 -5.02 14.32
C VAL A 35 -10.98 -6.36 15.03
N ILE A 36 -10.50 -6.45 16.26
CA ILE A 36 -10.66 -7.63 17.13
C ILE A 36 -11.51 -7.20 18.31
N ASP A 37 -12.68 -7.82 18.49
CA ASP A 37 -13.61 -7.52 19.58
C ASP A 37 -14.01 -6.04 19.72
N GLY A 38 -14.11 -5.33 18.58
CA GLY A 38 -14.45 -3.92 18.53
C GLY A 38 -13.26 -2.97 18.75
N VAL A 39 -12.06 -3.50 18.99
CA VAL A 39 -10.82 -2.73 19.14
C VAL A 39 -10.05 -2.74 17.82
N PRO A 40 -9.73 -1.58 17.23
CA PRO A 40 -8.89 -1.51 16.05
C PRO A 40 -7.45 -1.92 16.39
N VAL A 41 -6.86 -2.68 15.49
CA VAL A 41 -5.50 -3.20 15.65
C VAL A 41 -4.52 -2.33 14.86
N GLU A 42 -3.46 -1.89 15.53
CA GLU A 42 -2.35 -1.19 14.89
C GLU A 42 -1.29 -2.18 14.40
N PHE A 43 -0.75 -1.91 13.20
CA PHE A 43 0.32 -2.70 12.59
C PHE A 43 1.59 -1.86 12.50
N ASP A 44 2.72 -2.45 12.81
CA ASP A 44 4.03 -1.83 12.67
C ASP A 44 5.03 -2.80 12.01
N SER A 45 6.26 -2.32 11.76
CA SER A 45 7.31 -3.13 11.14
C SER A 45 7.83 -4.28 12.02
N VAL A 46 7.53 -4.28 13.32
CA VAL A 46 7.99 -5.28 14.29
C VAL A 46 6.98 -6.42 14.44
N MET A 47 5.70 -6.10 14.54
CA MET A 47 4.58 -7.04 14.60
C MET A 47 4.23 -7.60 13.21
N GLY A 48 4.57 -6.85 12.15
CA GLY A 48 4.30 -7.19 10.77
C GLY A 48 2.97 -6.65 10.27
N TYR A 49 2.80 -6.68 8.95
CA TYR A 49 1.59 -6.20 8.27
C TYR A 49 0.81 -7.38 7.68
N PRO A 50 -0.51 -7.25 7.52
CA PRO A 50 -1.28 -8.20 6.73
C PRO A 50 -0.83 -8.17 5.27
N ILE A 51 -0.91 -9.31 4.59
CA ILE A 51 -0.51 -9.45 3.18
C ILE A 51 -1.62 -10.16 2.43
N LEU A 52 -2.08 -9.59 1.32
CA LEU A 52 -2.98 -10.27 0.38
C LEU A 52 -2.15 -11.22 -0.50
N THR A 53 -2.50 -12.50 -0.48
CA THR A 53 -1.83 -13.52 -1.30
C THR A 53 -2.48 -13.68 -2.67
N GLU A 54 -1.75 -14.28 -3.61
CA GLU A 54 -2.27 -14.66 -4.94
C GLU A 54 -3.48 -15.61 -4.87
N THR A 55 -3.67 -16.28 -3.72
CA THR A 55 -4.82 -17.14 -3.45
C THR A 55 -6.05 -16.39 -2.92
N GLU A 56 -6.06 -15.06 -3.05
CA GLU A 56 -7.13 -14.17 -2.57
C GLU A 56 -7.40 -14.33 -1.06
N ARG A 57 -6.35 -14.59 -0.28
CA ARG A 57 -6.43 -14.71 1.18
C ARG A 57 -5.54 -13.67 1.83
N THR A 58 -6.02 -13.09 2.92
CA THR A 58 -5.20 -12.20 3.75
C THR A 58 -4.47 -13.04 4.78
N LEU A 59 -3.14 -13.05 4.73
CA LEU A 59 -2.30 -13.56 5.81
C LEU A 59 -2.14 -12.47 6.85
N VAL A 60 -2.50 -12.78 8.10
CA VAL A 60 -2.39 -11.86 9.24
C VAL A 60 -1.36 -12.43 10.23
N PRO A 61 -0.45 -11.62 10.77
CA PRO A 61 0.50 -12.08 11.78
C PRO A 61 -0.22 -12.66 13.02
N ILE A 62 0.05 -13.93 13.34
CA ILE A 62 -0.63 -14.63 14.44
C ILE A 62 -0.37 -13.98 15.81
N ARG A 63 0.81 -13.39 16.01
CA ARG A 63 1.19 -12.71 17.27
C ARG A 63 0.16 -11.62 17.62
N ILE A 64 -0.22 -10.84 16.62
CA ILE A 64 -1.14 -9.70 16.80
C ILE A 64 -2.50 -10.18 17.31
N ILE A 65 -3.02 -11.26 16.72
CA ILE A 65 -4.29 -11.85 17.13
C ILE A 65 -4.19 -12.36 18.57
N ALA A 66 -3.13 -13.12 18.88
CA ALA A 66 -2.94 -13.71 20.20
C ALA A 66 -2.76 -12.65 21.30
N GLU A 67 -1.96 -11.60 21.08
CA GLU A 67 -1.74 -10.53 22.06
C GLU A 67 -2.99 -9.68 22.29
N ASN A 68 -3.78 -9.39 21.24
CA ASN A 68 -5.08 -8.72 21.41
C ASN A 68 -6.09 -9.57 22.19
N MET A 69 -5.97 -10.90 22.13
CA MET A 69 -6.77 -11.82 22.94
C MET A 69 -6.25 -12.00 24.38
N GLY A 70 -5.19 -11.28 24.77
CA GLY A 70 -4.62 -11.31 26.12
C GLY A 70 -3.57 -12.38 26.37
N TYR A 71 -3.07 -13.04 25.33
CA TYR A 71 -1.95 -13.99 25.44
C TYR A 71 -0.61 -13.26 25.33
N THR A 72 0.37 -13.66 26.14
CA THR A 72 1.77 -13.25 25.93
C THR A 72 2.39 -14.15 24.89
N VAL A 73 3.04 -13.58 23.88
CA VAL A 73 3.71 -14.33 22.82
C VAL A 73 5.19 -13.99 22.80
N ASP A 74 6.02 -14.97 23.14
CA ASP A 74 7.47 -14.80 23.12
C ASP A 74 8.12 -15.65 22.03
N TRP A 75 9.27 -15.19 21.54
CA TRP A 75 10.08 -15.97 20.61
C TRP A 75 11.05 -16.88 21.37
N ASN A 76 10.90 -18.19 21.21
CA ASN A 76 11.86 -19.16 21.71
C ASN A 76 12.97 -19.41 20.67
N GLN A 77 14.09 -18.71 20.83
CA GLN A 77 15.24 -18.83 19.93
C GLN A 77 15.80 -20.27 19.86
N SER A 78 15.79 -21.02 20.97
CA SER A 78 16.35 -22.38 21.00
C SER A 78 15.52 -23.37 20.19
N LYS A 79 14.22 -23.13 20.05
CA LYS A 79 13.27 -24.00 19.36
C LYS A 79 12.73 -23.43 18.05
N ASN A 80 13.15 -22.21 17.67
CA ASN A 80 12.66 -21.46 16.52
C ASN A 80 11.13 -21.44 16.42
N ARG A 81 10.44 -21.09 17.51
CA ARG A 81 8.97 -21.04 17.55
C ARG A 81 8.46 -20.00 18.54
N LEU A 82 7.21 -19.58 18.34
CA LEU A 82 6.47 -18.79 19.32
C LEU A 82 6.08 -19.69 20.52
N ILE A 83 6.12 -19.13 21.73
CA ILE A 83 5.71 -19.77 22.98
C ILE A 83 4.80 -18.85 23.79
#